data_AF-A0A5D6W5V3-F1
#
_entry.id   AF-A0A5D6W5V3-F1
#
_cell.length_a   1.000
_cell.length_b   1.000
_cell.length_c   1.000
_cell.angle_alpha   90.00
_cell.angle_beta   90.00
_cell.angle_gamma   90.00
#
_symmetry.space_group_name_H-M   'P 1'
#
loop_
_entity.id
_entity.type
_entity.pdbx_description
1 polymer ?
#
loop_
_entity_poly.entity_id
_entity_poly.type
_entity_poly.pdbx_seq_one_letter_code
_entity_poly.pdbx_strand_id
1 'polypeptide(L)' 'MKENNAEAMARLQQSIDNIEKRMRLDSNDLDYETHLRQKRQLQQILDRMKARNSENLSRFSAETIKI' A
#
# COMPACT_ATOMS: atom_id res chain seq x y z
N MET A 1 -4.44 19.08 4.19
CA MET A 1 -3.57 18.17 3.40
C MET A 1 -3.65 16.69 3.82
N LYS A 2 -4.74 16.20 4.46
CA LYS A 2 -4.86 14.76 4.82
C LYS A 2 -5.47 13.88 3.71
N GLU A 3 -6.25 14.47 2.80
CA GLU A 3 -6.91 13.76 1.69
C GLU A 3 -5.94 13.09 0.70
N ASN A 4 -4.84 13.76 0.34
CA ASN A 4 -3.91 13.25 -0.69
C ASN A 4 -3.26 11.91 -0.31
N ASN A 5 -3.06 11.62 0.98
CA ASN A 5 -2.37 10.41 1.39
C ASN A 5 -3.32 9.19 1.39
N ALA A 6 -4.57 9.38 1.83
CA ALA A 6 -5.58 8.33 1.77
C ALA A 6 -5.94 7.97 0.32
N GLU A 7 -6.09 8.97 -0.54
CA GLU A 7 -6.35 8.76 -1.95
C GLU A 7 -5.17 8.07 -2.66
N ALA A 8 -3.92 8.47 -2.36
CA ALA A 8 -2.73 7.80 -2.89
C ALA A 8 -2.65 6.33 -2.45
N MET A 9 -2.95 6.03 -1.18
CA MET A 9 -3.02 4.65 -0.69
C MET A 9 -4.12 3.84 -1.39
N ALA A 10 -5.29 4.44 -1.65
CA ALA A 10 -6.38 3.79 -2.37
C ALA A 10 -5.99 3.47 -3.82
N ARG A 11 -5.33 4.39 -4.52
CA ARG A 11 -4.81 4.17 -5.89
C ARG A 11 -3.75 3.06 -5.94
N LEU A 12 -2.87 3.00 -4.94
CA LEU A 12 -1.90 1.90 -4.80
C LEU A 12 -2.58 0.56 -4.58
N GLN A 13 -3.58 0.50 -3.70
CA GLN A 13 -4.36 -0.73 -3.47
C GLN A 13 -5.07 -1.19 -4.75
N GLN A 14 -5.71 -0.27 -5.47
CA GLN A 14 -6.36 -0.60 -6.75
C GLN A 14 -5.37 -1.17 -7.77
N SER A 15 -4.13 -0.66 -7.79
CA SER A 15 -3.08 -1.16 -8.68
C SER A 15 -2.64 -2.58 -8.31
N ILE A 16 -2.51 -2.87 -7.00
CA ILE A 16 -2.22 -4.21 -6.48
C ILE A 16 -3.33 -5.19 -6.88
N ASP A 17 -4.59 -4.81 -6.70
CA ASP A 17 -5.75 -5.65 -7.00
C ASP A 17 -5.82 -5.98 -8.51
N ASN A 18 -5.48 -5.02 -9.37
CA ASN A 18 -5.42 -5.23 -10.81
C ASN A 18 -4.30 -6.20 -11.21
N ILE A 19 -3.11 -6.08 -10.61
CA ILE A 19 -2.01 -7.02 -10.85
C ILE A 19 -2.40 -8.42 -10.37
N GLU A 20 -3.04 -8.53 -9.20
CA GLU A 20 -3.50 -9.82 -8.68
C GLU A 20 -4.53 -10.48 -9.60
N LYS A 21 -5.46 -9.72 -10.18
CA LYS A 21 -6.40 -10.23 -11.17
C LYS A 21 -5.69 -10.77 -12.41
N ARG A 22 -4.69 -10.05 -12.92
CA ARG A 22 -3.88 -10.49 -14.08
C ARG A 22 -3.10 -11.76 -13.78
N MET A 23 -2.41 -11.80 -12.63
CA MET A 23 -1.67 -13.00 -12.18
C MET A 23 -2.53 -14.26 -12.06
N ARG A 24 -3.83 -14.13 -11.75
CA ARG A 24 -4.76 -15.27 -11.71
C ARG A 24 -5.13 -15.78 -13.11
N LEU A 25 -5.10 -14.92 -14.12
CA LEU A 25 -5.35 -15.28 -15.52
C LEU A 25 -4.07 -15.82 -16.18
N ASP A 26 -2.94 -15.23 -15.83
CA ASP A 26 -1.63 -15.49 -16.44
C ASP A 26 -0.78 -16.47 -15.62
N SER A 27 -1.40 -17.29 -14.74
CA SER A 27 -0.68 -18.17 -13.79
C SER A 27 0.20 -19.24 -14.44
N ASN A 28 0.08 -19.42 -15.76
CA ASN A 28 0.89 -20.34 -16.56
C ASN A 28 1.90 -19.61 -17.48
N ASP A 29 2.01 -18.28 -17.39
CA ASP A 29 2.84 -17.47 -18.29
C ASP A 29 4.16 -17.05 -17.63
N LEU A 30 5.18 -16.81 -18.46
CA LEU A 30 6.52 -16.32 -18.09
C LEU A 30 6.44 -14.98 -17.33
N ASP A 31 5.38 -14.21 -17.55
CA ASP A 31 5.16 -12.91 -16.93
C ASP A 31 4.64 -12.98 -15.48
N TYR A 32 4.26 -14.17 -14.98
CA TYR A 32 3.77 -14.33 -13.60
C TYR A 32 4.77 -13.81 -12.56
N GLU A 33 6.06 -14.15 -12.69
CA GLU A 33 7.10 -13.72 -11.76
C GLU A 33 7.35 -12.21 -11.83
N THR A 34 7.25 -11.62 -13.03
CA THR A 34 7.33 -10.17 -13.23
C THR A 34 6.19 -9.47 -12.49
N HIS A 35 4.97 -9.97 -12.64
CA HIS A 35 3.79 -9.44 -11.95
C HIS A 35 3.86 -9.65 -10.44
N LEU A 36 4.34 -10.80 -9.97
CA LEU A 36 4.56 -11.07 -8.54
C LEU A 36 5.54 -10.08 -7.93
N ARG A 37 6.65 -9.80 -8.62
CA ARG A 37 7.64 -8.81 -8.18
C ARG A 37 7.04 -7.41 -8.13
N GLN A 38 6.29 -6.99 -9.15
CA GLN A 38 5.61 -5.70 -9.18
C GLN A 38 4.61 -5.56 -8.02
N LYS A 39 3.79 -6.60 -7.77
CA LYS A 39 2.86 -6.65 -6.63
C LYS A 39 3.59 -6.47 -5.30
N ARG A 40 4.69 -7.20 -5.07
CA ARG A 40 5.48 -7.10 -3.83
C ARG A 40 6.06 -5.70 -3.62
N GLN A 41 6.53 -5.04 -4.68
CA GLN A 41 7.04 -3.67 -4.58
C GLN A 41 5.96 -2.67 -4.19
N LEU A 42 4.79 -2.73 -4.84
CA LEU A 42 3.66 -1.85 -4.51
C LEU A 42 3.17 -2.10 -3.08
N GLN A 43 3.09 -3.35 -2.65
CA GLN A 43 2.72 -3.70 -1.28
C GLN A 43 3.69 -3.11 -0.25
N GLN A 44 5.00 -3.21 -0.48
CA GLN A 44 6.00 -2.61 0.41
C GLN A 44 5.86 -1.09 0.52
N ILE A 45 5.54 -0.40 -0.59
CA ILE A 45 5.30 1.05 -0.58
C ILE A 45 4.06 1.37 0.26
N LEU A 46 2.97 0.64 0.03
CA LEU A 46 1.72 0.81 0.77
C LEU A 46 1.91 0.55 2.27
N ASP A 47 2.64 -0.50 2.64
CA ASP A 47 2.89 -0.85 4.03
C ASP A 47 3.73 0.22 4.74
N ARG A 48 4.75 0.78 4.08
CA ARG A 48 5.51 1.92 4.61
C ARG A 48 4.64 3.16 4.80
N MET A 49 3.73 3.44 3.87
CA MET A 49 2.78 4.57 3.99
C MET A 49 1.83 4.37 5.18
N LYS A 50 1.30 3.16 5.36
CA LYS A 50 0.46 2.80 6.52
C LYS A 50 1.22 2.94 7.83
N ALA A 51 2.43 2.39 7.91
CA ALA A 51 3.28 2.46 9.11
C ALA A 51 3.56 3.91 9.53
N ARG A 52 3.95 4.76 8.57
CA ARG A 52 4.16 6.20 8.81
C ARG A 52 2.88 6.89 9.29
N ASN A 53 1.73 6.51 8.75
CA ASN A 53 0.45 7.10 9.17
C ASN A 53 0.07 6.68 10.60
N SER A 54 0.31 5.42 10.98
CA SER A 54 0.10 4.95 12.36
C SER A 54 1.07 5.58 13.36
N GLU A 55 2.34 5.75 13.00
CA GLU A 55 3.33 6.43 13.86
C GLU A 55 2.92 7.89 14.11
N ASN A 56 2.47 8.59 13.06
CA ASN A 56 1.96 9.95 13.21
C ASN A 56 0.75 9.99 14.14
N LEU A 57 -0.23 9.10 13.96
CA LEU A 57 -1.40 9.02 14.85
C LEU A 57 -1.01 8.78 16.32
N SER A 58 -0.07 7.86 16.56
CA SER A 58 0.45 7.56 17.91
C SER A 58 1.11 8.78 18.55
N ARG A 59 1.93 9.52 17.79
CA ARG A 59 2.60 10.73 18.26
C ARG A 59 1.61 11.84 18.64
N PHE A 60 0.59 12.09 17.83
CA PHE A 60 -0.46 13.08 18.15
C PHE A 60 -1.26 12.70 19.41
N SER A 61 -1.54 11.41 19.62
CA SER A 61 -2.23 10.95 20.83
C SER A 61 -1.40 11.16 22.09
N ALA A 62 -0.07 10.95 22.03
CA ALA A 62 0.81 11.12 23.18
C ALA A 62 1.01 12.60 23.57
N GLU A 63 0.90 13.51 22.61
CA GLU A 63 1.04 14.96 22.84
C GLU A 63 -0.22 15.56 23.48
N THR A 64 -1.41 15.01 23.19
CA THR A 64 -2.69 15.46 23.75
C THR A 64 -2.86 15.11 25.23
N ILE A 65 -2.19 14.07 25.73
CA ILE A 65 -2.32 13.56 27.11
C ILE A 65 -1.39 14.32 28.09
N LYS A 66 -0.44 15.13 27.60
CA LYS A 66 0.55 15.84 28.43
C LYS A 66 0.10 17.20 28.99
N ILE A 67 -1.20 17.52 28.90
CA ILE A 67 -1.80 18.78 29.40
C ILE A 67 -2.73 18.43 30.56
#